data_AF-A0A7W5VDZ7-F1
#
_entry.id   AF-A0A7W5VDZ7-F1
#
_cell.length_a   1.000
_cell.length_b   1.000
_cell.length_c   1.000
_cell.angle_alpha   90.00
_cell.angle_beta   90.00
_cell.angle_gamma   90.00
#
_symmetry.space_group_name_H-M   'P 1'
#
loop_
_entity.id
_entity.type
_entity.pdbx_description
1 polymer ?
#
loop_
_entity_poly.entity_id
_entity_poly.type
_entity_poly.pdbx_seq_one_letter_code
_entity_poly.pdbx_strand_id
1 'polypeptide(L)'
;MNYSVAAWDPFYHPEDPPGTADVVLLTYVLNVIENPEERRKSLQDAWALTRTVLVVSSRLTWERAKVQGEQFSDGVLTRRRTFQRLFSPAELRSYVEDATGVRCVSAAPGIIYAFRSNETRLTYLARKIIPHANWLTPEDPGTAVAAVVDYAERSGRLPKLEEIPSEFVGLLAHLRTTELQRIVKMSADPEKVHEGAKRSTLSTLLFLAVELFDGRGPYSSLPLPIQLNIRAFFSTYKEACRRADRLLLKLRDDSYVHGAMRASSVGKLTPTALYVHRRAVERMPIILRLYEHCASIAAGRPTSWTILKLRHEGRAASWLDYPHFDTDPHPRLRSSYGVDLTTLKESFTSYEDALNRPLLHRKHEFLAADDPDAPKYRRLTQAEVRAGLYANPHVIGNEEGWTSELQRCDRELQGHRLVRRRTGLDPL
;
A
#
# COMPACT_ATOMS: atom_id res chain seq x y z
N MET A 1 5.46 -21.39 -14.91
CA MET A 1 4.59 -20.22 -15.18
C MET A 1 4.48 -20.11 -16.69
N ASN A 2 3.30 -20.38 -17.27
CA ASN A 2 3.06 -20.33 -18.72
C ASN A 2 2.47 -18.96 -19.09
N TYR A 3 3.31 -17.96 -19.34
CA TYR A 3 2.88 -16.71 -19.94
C TYR A 3 3.67 -16.48 -21.23
N SER A 4 2.98 -16.09 -22.30
CA SER A 4 3.61 -15.66 -23.56
C SER A 4 3.83 -14.15 -23.50
N VAL A 5 5.04 -13.71 -23.81
CA VAL A 5 5.42 -12.29 -23.82
C VAL A 5 5.89 -11.93 -25.22
N ALA A 6 5.35 -10.85 -25.77
CA ALA A 6 5.79 -10.25 -27.02
C ALA A 6 6.12 -8.77 -26.77
N ALA A 7 7.17 -8.28 -27.43
CA ALA A 7 7.58 -6.88 -27.39
C ALA A 7 7.53 -6.31 -28.81
N TRP A 8 7.21 -5.03 -28.92
CA TRP A 8 7.15 -4.34 -30.20
C TRP A 8 7.62 -2.90 -30.03
N ASP A 9 8.36 -2.41 -31.01
CA ASP A 9 8.80 -1.02 -31.09
C ASP A 9 8.76 -0.58 -32.55
N PRO A 10 8.06 0.51 -32.90
CA PRO A 10 7.87 0.91 -34.30
C PRO A 10 9.16 1.29 -35.02
N PHE A 11 10.25 1.55 -34.29
CA PHE A 11 11.54 1.97 -34.85
C PHE A 11 12.62 0.89 -34.73
N TYR A 12 12.78 0.28 -33.56
CA TYR A 12 13.84 -0.68 -33.27
C TYR A 12 13.44 -2.14 -33.50
N HIS A 13 12.13 -2.44 -33.49
CA HIS A 13 11.62 -3.79 -33.73
C HIS A 13 10.27 -3.74 -34.48
N PRO A 14 10.26 -3.21 -35.72
CA PRO A 14 9.02 -2.97 -36.46
C PRO A 14 8.37 -4.26 -36.98
N GLU A 15 9.12 -5.35 -37.02
CA GLU A 15 8.61 -6.64 -37.49
C GLU A 15 7.58 -7.20 -36.50
N ASP A 16 6.53 -7.82 -37.07
CA ASP A 16 5.39 -8.40 -36.36
C ASP A 16 4.63 -7.41 -35.44
N PRO A 17 3.72 -6.58 -36.00
CA PRO A 17 2.91 -5.70 -35.18
C PRO A 17 2.09 -6.50 -34.15
N PRO A 18 1.95 -5.97 -32.92
CA PRO A 18 1.44 -6.74 -31.80
C PRO A 18 -0.04 -7.07 -32.01
N GLY A 19 -0.38 -8.34 -31.76
CA GLY A 19 -1.77 -8.77 -31.65
C GLY A 19 -2.40 -8.38 -30.32
N THR A 20 -3.68 -8.70 -30.14
CA THR A 20 -4.37 -8.46 -28.86
C THR A 20 -3.81 -9.36 -27.75
N ALA A 21 -3.67 -8.81 -26.55
CA ALA A 21 -3.13 -9.47 -25.37
C ALA A 21 -3.99 -9.22 -24.13
N ASP A 22 -3.99 -10.14 -23.17
CA ASP A 22 -4.73 -9.98 -21.92
C ASP A 22 -4.22 -8.79 -21.10
N VAL A 23 -2.91 -8.62 -21.08
CA VAL A 23 -2.20 -7.51 -20.43
C VAL A 23 -1.34 -6.81 -21.47
N VAL A 24 -1.51 -5.50 -21.60
CA VAL A 24 -0.61 -4.65 -22.42
C VAL A 24 0.15 -3.73 -21.47
N LEU A 25 1.46 -3.63 -21.66
CA LEU A 25 2.33 -2.74 -20.91
C LEU A 25 2.76 -1.58 -21.81
N LEU A 26 2.47 -0.35 -21.40
CA LEU A 26 2.95 0.87 -22.05
C LEU A 26 3.90 1.59 -21.09
N THR A 27 5.16 1.18 -21.13
CA THR A 27 6.17 1.57 -20.16
C THR A 27 7.10 2.65 -20.71
N TYR A 28 7.03 3.85 -20.12
CA TYR A 28 7.85 5.03 -20.44
C TYR A 28 7.72 5.57 -21.88
N VAL A 29 6.86 4.96 -22.71
CA VAL A 29 6.59 5.38 -24.10
C VAL A 29 6.01 6.80 -24.13
N LEU A 30 5.08 7.11 -23.22
CA LEU A 30 4.48 8.45 -23.15
C LEU A 30 5.50 9.55 -22.79
N ASN A 31 6.65 9.20 -22.21
CA ASN A 31 7.67 10.17 -21.87
C ASN A 31 8.45 10.64 -23.10
N VAL A 32 8.51 9.85 -24.17
CA VAL A 32 9.42 10.11 -25.31
C VAL A 32 8.74 10.64 -26.56
N ILE A 33 7.40 10.55 -26.64
CA ILE A 33 6.63 11.07 -27.78
C ILE A 33 6.39 12.57 -27.61
N GLU A 34 6.99 13.35 -28.51
CA GLU A 34 6.96 14.82 -28.53
C GLU A 34 5.59 15.38 -28.91
N ASN A 35 4.97 14.83 -29.96
CA ASN A 35 3.67 15.30 -30.44
C ASN A 35 2.54 14.81 -29.51
N PRO A 36 1.76 15.71 -28.88
CA PRO A 36 0.68 15.32 -27.97
C PRO A 36 -0.42 14.45 -28.61
N GLU A 37 -0.72 14.66 -29.89
CA GLU A 37 -1.71 13.89 -30.65
C GLU A 37 -1.21 12.47 -30.92
N GLU A 38 0.05 12.34 -31.36
CA GLU A 38 0.69 11.03 -31.56
C GLU A 38 0.81 10.25 -30.25
N ARG A 39 1.16 10.94 -29.15
CA ARG A 39 1.24 10.35 -27.81
C ARG A 39 -0.11 9.81 -27.36
N ARG A 40 -1.18 10.57 -27.62
CA ARG A 40 -2.56 10.15 -27.31
C ARG A 40 -2.97 8.97 -28.18
N LYS A 41 -2.67 9.01 -29.48
CA LYS A 41 -2.93 7.92 -30.42
C LYS A 41 -2.23 6.63 -29.99
N SER A 42 -0.95 6.71 -29.62
CA SER A 42 -0.17 5.55 -29.14
C SER A 42 -0.80 4.90 -27.91
N LEU A 43 -1.33 5.70 -26.98
CA LEU A 43 -2.08 5.21 -25.82
C LEU A 43 -3.40 4.54 -26.22
N GLN A 44 -4.13 5.11 -27.19
CA GLN A 44 -5.37 4.54 -27.72
C GLN A 44 -5.13 3.22 -28.48
N ASP A 45 -4.05 3.13 -29.25
CA ASP A 45 -3.66 1.93 -29.97
C ASP A 45 -3.26 0.82 -28.98
N ALA A 46 -2.48 1.13 -27.94
CA ALA A 46 -2.18 0.20 -26.85
C ALA A 46 -3.45 -0.27 -26.12
N TRP A 47 -4.42 0.63 -25.92
CA TRP A 47 -5.71 0.26 -25.37
C TRP A 47 -6.48 -0.69 -26.28
N ALA A 48 -6.51 -0.45 -27.60
CA ALA A 48 -7.16 -1.31 -28.58
C ALA A 48 -6.65 -2.75 -28.55
N LEU A 49 -5.36 -2.95 -28.26
CA LEU A 49 -4.73 -4.27 -28.13
C LEU A 49 -5.05 -4.99 -26.80
N THR A 50 -5.58 -4.27 -25.81
CA THR A 50 -5.80 -4.79 -24.46
C THR A 50 -7.12 -5.56 -24.34
N ARG A 51 -7.09 -6.81 -23.87
CA ARG A 51 -8.30 -7.59 -23.55
C ARG A 51 -8.76 -7.48 -22.10
N THR A 52 -7.83 -7.37 -21.14
CA THR A 52 -8.18 -7.30 -19.70
C THR A 52 -7.72 -6.01 -19.04
N VAL A 53 -6.41 -5.72 -19.04
CA VAL A 53 -5.84 -4.56 -18.35
C VAL A 53 -4.68 -3.94 -19.12
N LEU A 54 -4.73 -2.62 -19.26
CA LEU A 54 -3.63 -1.81 -19.78
C LEU A 54 -2.89 -1.23 -18.58
N VAL A 55 -1.58 -1.43 -18.54
CA VAL A 55 -0.70 -0.87 -17.54
C VAL A 55 0.13 0.23 -18.19
N VAL A 56 -0.09 1.46 -17.76
CA VAL A 56 0.66 2.62 -18.24
C VAL A 56 1.62 3.04 -17.15
N SER A 57 2.91 3.13 -17.46
CA SER A 57 3.89 3.69 -16.53
C SER A 57 4.67 4.85 -17.14
N SER A 58 4.93 5.87 -16.34
CA SER A 58 5.55 7.12 -16.79
C SER A 58 6.50 7.69 -15.76
N ARG A 59 7.53 8.41 -16.21
CA ARG A 59 8.41 9.21 -15.37
C ARG A 59 7.68 10.41 -14.77
N LEU A 60 8.04 10.76 -13.55
CA LEU A 60 7.27 11.72 -12.75
C LEU A 60 7.95 13.08 -12.65
N THR A 61 7.15 14.13 -12.42
CA THR A 61 7.61 15.53 -12.31
C THR A 61 8.67 15.72 -11.23
N TRP A 62 8.67 14.93 -10.16
CA TRP A 62 9.71 15.01 -9.12
C TRP A 62 11.08 14.49 -9.57
N GLU A 63 11.16 13.81 -10.70
CA GLU A 63 12.43 13.42 -11.31
C GLU A 63 13.03 14.53 -12.19
N ARG A 64 12.39 15.71 -12.25
CA ARG A 64 12.83 16.84 -13.09
C ARG A 64 14.29 17.22 -12.87
N ALA A 65 14.79 17.18 -11.63
CA ALA A 65 16.20 17.45 -11.34
C ALA A 65 17.17 16.48 -12.05
N LYS A 66 16.73 15.25 -12.36
CA LYS A 66 17.50 14.24 -13.09
C LYS A 66 17.42 14.42 -14.62
N VAL A 67 16.57 15.33 -15.11
CA VAL A 67 16.37 15.60 -16.55
C VAL A 67 16.88 17.00 -16.86
N GLN A 68 18.13 17.09 -17.32
CA GLN A 68 18.74 18.36 -17.73
C GLN A 68 18.49 18.63 -19.22
N GLY A 69 17.96 19.80 -19.53
CA GLY A 69 17.64 20.19 -20.89
C GLY A 69 16.91 21.53 -20.96
N GLU A 70 16.58 21.94 -22.18
CA GLU A 70 15.78 23.14 -22.44
C GLU A 70 14.30 22.76 -22.52
N GLN A 71 13.43 23.66 -22.06
CA GLN A 71 11.99 23.45 -22.17
C GLN A 71 11.61 23.42 -23.65
N PHE A 72 10.87 22.39 -24.05
CA PHE A 72 10.45 22.22 -25.44
C PHE A 72 9.02 21.66 -25.45
N SER A 73 8.10 22.36 -26.10
CA SER A 73 6.67 22.03 -26.07
C SER A 73 6.17 21.85 -24.62
N ASP A 74 5.51 20.73 -24.31
CA ASP A 74 5.05 20.36 -22.97
C ASP A 74 6.07 19.51 -22.17
N GLY A 75 7.29 19.34 -22.68
CA GLY A 75 8.35 18.54 -22.07
C GLY A 75 9.70 19.25 -22.03
N VAL A 76 10.76 18.45 -22.01
CA VAL A 76 12.14 18.90 -21.94
C VAL A 76 12.96 18.20 -23.03
N LEU A 77 13.72 18.96 -23.81
CA LEU A 77 14.69 18.43 -24.76
C LEU A 77 16.06 18.34 -24.07
N THR A 78 16.57 17.13 -23.90
CA THR A 78 17.85 16.93 -23.21
C THR A 78 19.04 17.38 -24.07
N ARG A 79 20.22 17.52 -23.46
CA ARG A 79 21.48 17.77 -24.20
C ARG A 79 21.80 16.71 -25.27
N ARG A 80 21.27 15.49 -25.13
CA ARG A 80 21.40 14.41 -26.11
C ARG A 80 20.32 14.46 -27.20
N ARG A 81 19.54 15.56 -27.28
CA ARG A 81 18.44 15.79 -28.21
C ARG A 81 17.32 14.72 -28.12
N THR A 82 17.06 14.23 -26.90
CA THR A 82 15.93 13.34 -26.64
C THR A 82 14.82 14.10 -25.92
N PHE A 83 13.57 13.95 -26.36
CA PHE A 83 12.41 14.53 -25.68
C PHE A 83 12.05 13.74 -24.41
N GLN A 84 11.63 14.46 -23.36
CA GLN A 84 11.17 13.90 -22.09
C GLN A 84 9.96 14.70 -21.56
N ARG A 85 8.77 14.10 -21.61
CA ARG A 85 7.58 14.55 -20.87
C ARG A 85 7.55 13.88 -19.51
N LEU A 86 7.44 14.64 -18.42
CA LEU A 86 7.24 14.10 -17.06
C LEU A 86 5.81 14.38 -16.60
N PHE A 87 5.19 13.47 -15.86
CA PHE A 87 3.79 13.63 -15.43
C PHE A 87 3.67 13.77 -13.91
N SER A 88 2.68 14.51 -13.41
CA SER A 88 2.23 14.28 -12.02
C SER A 88 1.42 12.97 -11.96
N PRO A 89 1.30 12.31 -10.80
CA PRO A 89 0.45 11.13 -10.67
C PRO A 89 -1.02 11.39 -11.05
N ALA A 90 -1.56 12.54 -10.65
CA ALA A 90 -2.92 12.95 -10.98
C ALA A 90 -3.08 13.21 -12.49
N GLU A 91 -2.13 13.91 -13.10
CA GLU A 91 -2.13 14.19 -14.54
C GLU A 91 -2.04 12.90 -15.37
N LEU A 92 -1.15 11.97 -15.00
CA LEU A 92 -1.05 10.69 -15.68
C LEU A 92 -2.37 9.90 -15.60
N ARG A 93 -3.01 9.90 -14.43
CA ARG A 93 -4.33 9.25 -14.26
C ARG A 93 -5.36 9.87 -15.21
N SER A 94 -5.52 11.19 -15.18
CA SER A 94 -6.49 11.88 -16.05
C SER A 94 -6.17 11.64 -17.53
N TYR A 95 -4.89 11.67 -17.92
CA TYR A 95 -4.48 11.42 -19.29
C TYR A 95 -4.90 10.03 -19.80
N VAL A 96 -4.78 9.00 -18.95
CA VAL A 96 -5.20 7.63 -19.27
C VAL A 96 -6.72 7.48 -19.26
N GLU A 97 -7.41 8.07 -18.28
CA GLU A 97 -8.87 8.05 -18.21
C GLU A 97 -9.49 8.73 -19.44
N ASP A 98 -8.97 9.89 -19.84
CA ASP A 98 -9.43 10.64 -21.01
C ASP A 98 -9.19 9.89 -22.31
N ALA A 99 -8.07 9.17 -22.44
CA ALA A 99 -7.74 8.43 -23.66
C ALA A 99 -8.52 7.12 -23.81
N THR A 100 -8.76 6.43 -22.69
CA THR A 100 -9.38 5.09 -22.67
C THR A 100 -10.90 5.14 -22.45
N GLY A 101 -11.43 6.24 -21.89
CA GLY A 101 -12.84 6.40 -21.53
C GLY A 101 -13.28 5.57 -20.34
N VAL A 102 -12.34 4.98 -19.59
CA VAL A 102 -12.64 4.14 -18.41
C VAL A 102 -12.02 4.71 -17.15
N ARG A 103 -12.61 4.36 -16.01
CA ARG A 103 -12.06 4.71 -14.69
C ARG A 103 -10.81 3.91 -14.41
N CYS A 104 -9.77 4.59 -13.94
CA CYS A 104 -8.47 3.97 -13.74
C CYS A 104 -8.12 3.81 -12.27
N VAL A 105 -7.17 2.92 -11.99
CA VAL A 105 -6.62 2.71 -10.65
C VAL A 105 -5.15 3.11 -10.61
N SER A 106 -4.80 4.03 -9.70
CA SER A 106 -3.42 4.38 -9.40
C SER A 106 -2.75 3.27 -8.60
N ALA A 107 -2.02 2.39 -9.27
CA ALA A 107 -1.41 1.21 -8.66
C ALA A 107 -0.19 1.57 -7.80
N ALA A 108 0.60 2.52 -8.28
CA ALA A 108 1.71 3.20 -7.61
C ALA A 108 1.88 4.59 -8.24
N PRO A 109 2.66 5.50 -7.66
CA PRO A 109 2.93 6.76 -8.33
C PRO A 109 3.56 6.52 -9.70
N GLY A 110 2.97 7.12 -10.73
CA GLY A 110 3.41 6.95 -12.11
C GLY A 110 3.03 5.61 -12.75
N ILE A 111 2.18 4.80 -12.11
CA ILE A 111 1.67 3.54 -12.67
C ILE A 111 0.13 3.51 -12.58
N ILE A 112 -0.53 3.50 -13.73
CA ILE A 112 -1.99 3.53 -13.87
C ILE A 112 -2.47 2.24 -14.52
N TYR A 113 -3.51 1.64 -13.95
CA TYR A 113 -4.20 0.49 -14.53
C TYR A 113 -5.56 0.91 -15.08
N ALA A 114 -5.78 0.66 -16.38
CA ALA A 114 -7.07 0.80 -17.03
C ALA A 114 -7.64 -0.59 -17.32
N PHE A 115 -8.80 -0.91 -16.75
CA PHE A 115 -9.44 -2.22 -16.89
C PHE A 115 -10.54 -2.19 -17.94
N ARG A 116 -10.61 -3.22 -18.79
CA ARG A 116 -11.66 -3.34 -19.82
C ARG A 116 -13.04 -3.53 -19.23
N SER A 117 -13.13 -4.20 -18.09
CA SER A 117 -14.38 -4.41 -17.36
C SER A 117 -14.30 -3.77 -15.97
N ASN A 118 -15.42 -3.19 -15.55
CA ASN A 118 -15.55 -2.66 -14.20
C ASN A 118 -15.50 -3.77 -13.14
N GLU A 119 -15.96 -4.97 -13.47
CA GLU A 119 -15.91 -6.14 -12.58
C GLU A 119 -14.46 -6.54 -12.25
N THR A 120 -13.57 -6.55 -13.25
CA THR A 120 -12.15 -6.83 -13.02
C THR A 120 -11.50 -5.73 -12.16
N ARG A 121 -11.84 -4.45 -12.40
CA ARG A 121 -11.39 -3.33 -11.56
C ARG A 121 -11.81 -3.52 -10.10
N LEU A 122 -13.09 -3.81 -9.86
CA LEU A 122 -13.62 -4.01 -8.52
C LEU A 122 -13.02 -5.23 -7.83
N THR A 123 -12.78 -6.31 -8.58
CA THR A 123 -12.11 -7.52 -8.07
C THR A 123 -10.68 -7.21 -7.64
N TYR A 124 -9.94 -6.43 -8.44
CA TYR A 124 -8.61 -5.96 -8.08
C TYR A 124 -8.62 -5.11 -6.79
N LEU A 125 -9.56 -4.16 -6.68
CA LEU A 125 -9.71 -3.34 -5.47
C LEU A 125 -10.07 -4.19 -4.23
N ALA A 126 -11.01 -5.13 -4.37
CA ALA A 126 -11.42 -6.02 -3.28
C ALA A 126 -10.26 -6.87 -2.77
N ARG A 127 -9.41 -7.40 -3.66
CA ARG A 127 -8.20 -8.15 -3.27
C ARG A 127 -7.22 -7.32 -2.43
N LYS A 128 -7.11 -6.01 -2.69
CA LYS A 128 -6.25 -5.12 -1.89
C LYS A 128 -6.84 -4.74 -0.53
N ILE A 129 -8.17 -4.72 -0.40
CA ILE A 129 -8.86 -4.25 0.81
C ILE A 129 -9.24 -5.41 1.74
N ILE A 130 -9.49 -6.60 1.20
CA ILE A 130 -9.99 -7.78 1.90
C ILE A 130 -8.97 -8.92 1.80
N PRO A 131 -7.91 -8.92 2.62
CA PRO A 131 -6.85 -9.93 2.53
C PRO A 131 -7.26 -11.34 2.99
N HIS A 132 -8.41 -11.51 3.66
CA HIS A 132 -8.89 -12.82 4.14
C HIS A 132 -9.36 -13.77 3.02
N ALA A 133 -9.32 -13.33 1.76
CA ALA A 133 -9.59 -14.18 0.61
C ALA A 133 -8.48 -15.22 0.35
N ASN A 134 -7.32 -15.12 1.01
CA ASN A 134 -6.27 -16.13 0.89
C ASN A 134 -6.66 -17.36 1.73
N TRP A 135 -6.93 -18.46 1.04
CA TRP A 135 -7.15 -19.77 1.63
C TRP A 135 -5.82 -20.40 2.03
N LEU A 136 -5.81 -21.17 3.12
CA LEU A 136 -4.70 -22.09 3.39
C LEU A 136 -4.69 -23.15 2.28
N THR A 137 -3.52 -23.57 1.82
CA THR A 137 -3.39 -24.62 0.78
C THR A 137 -3.42 -25.99 1.47
N PRO A 138 -4.48 -26.80 1.26
CA PRO A 138 -4.59 -28.10 1.89
C PRO A 138 -3.84 -29.17 1.10
N GLU A 139 -3.36 -30.18 1.82
CA GLU A 139 -2.68 -31.35 1.24
C GLU A 139 -3.56 -32.61 1.34
N ASP A 140 -4.53 -32.60 2.25
CA ASP A 140 -5.38 -33.74 2.58
C ASP A 140 -6.79 -33.28 3.01
N PRO A 141 -7.76 -34.20 3.14
CA PRO A 141 -9.11 -33.89 3.57
C PRO A 141 -9.23 -33.13 4.91
N GLY A 142 -8.40 -33.47 5.90
CA GLY A 142 -8.39 -32.82 7.21
C GLY A 142 -7.87 -31.39 7.14
N THR A 143 -6.78 -31.15 6.40
CA THR A 143 -6.27 -29.79 6.17
C THR A 143 -7.21 -28.93 5.32
N ALA A 144 -7.99 -29.54 4.41
CA ALA A 144 -9.05 -28.83 3.68
C ALA A 144 -10.18 -28.35 4.60
N VAL A 145 -10.64 -29.19 5.54
CA VAL A 145 -11.62 -28.78 6.56
C VAL A 145 -11.04 -27.67 7.45
N ALA A 146 -9.78 -27.79 7.89
CA ALA A 146 -9.12 -26.76 8.67
C ALA A 146 -9.03 -25.42 7.93
N ALA A 147 -8.77 -25.43 6.61
CA ALA A 147 -8.79 -24.23 5.78
C ALA A 147 -10.18 -23.56 5.71
N VAL A 148 -11.26 -24.35 5.69
CA VAL A 148 -12.64 -23.84 5.75
C VAL A 148 -12.96 -23.26 7.14
N VAL A 149 -12.48 -23.90 8.21
CA VAL A 149 -12.60 -23.38 9.59
C VAL A 149 -11.88 -22.06 9.74
N ASP A 150 -10.63 -21.98 9.30
CA ASP A 150 -9.82 -20.77 9.33
C ASP A 150 -10.47 -19.65 8.49
N TYR A 151 -11.02 -19.96 7.31
CA TYR A 151 -11.80 -18.98 6.54
C TYR A 151 -13.01 -18.47 7.35
N ALA A 152 -13.76 -19.36 8.02
CA ALA A 152 -14.94 -18.97 8.78
C ALA A 152 -14.60 -18.11 9.99
N GLU A 153 -13.53 -18.46 10.73
CA GLU A 153 -12.98 -17.64 11.81
C GLU A 153 -12.53 -16.27 11.28
N ARG A 154 -11.82 -16.23 10.15
CA ARG A 154 -11.27 -14.97 9.63
C ARG A 154 -12.32 -14.05 9.02
N SER A 155 -13.30 -14.62 8.30
CA SER A 155 -14.35 -13.85 7.63
C SER A 155 -15.55 -13.57 8.53
N GLY A 156 -15.71 -14.32 9.62
CA GLY A 156 -16.85 -14.25 10.52
C GLY A 156 -18.14 -14.86 9.97
N ARG A 157 -18.05 -15.64 8.89
CA ARG A 157 -19.19 -16.35 8.29
C ARG A 157 -18.73 -17.62 7.60
N LEU A 158 -19.63 -18.58 7.41
CA LEU A 158 -19.34 -19.75 6.59
C LEU A 158 -19.13 -19.33 5.11
N PRO A 159 -18.17 -19.95 4.41
CA PRO A 159 -18.01 -19.73 2.97
C PRO A 159 -19.20 -20.32 2.21
N LYS A 160 -19.52 -19.71 1.07
CA LYS A 160 -20.40 -20.33 0.06
C LYS A 160 -19.60 -21.26 -0.84
N LEU A 161 -20.27 -22.18 -1.52
CA LEU A 161 -19.61 -23.17 -2.37
C LEU A 161 -18.81 -22.49 -3.48
N GLU A 162 -19.35 -21.41 -4.03
CA GLU A 162 -18.74 -20.59 -5.06
C GLU A 162 -17.50 -19.81 -4.59
N GLU A 163 -17.25 -19.73 -3.27
CA GLU A 163 -16.04 -19.13 -2.71
C GLU A 163 -14.94 -20.15 -2.41
N ILE A 164 -15.28 -21.44 -2.37
CA ILE A 164 -14.33 -22.51 -2.08
C ILE A 164 -13.48 -22.76 -3.34
N PRO A 165 -12.14 -22.74 -3.25
CA PRO A 165 -11.26 -23.00 -4.38
C PRO A 165 -11.51 -24.36 -5.02
N SER A 166 -11.42 -24.45 -6.34
CA SER A 166 -11.68 -25.68 -7.09
C SER A 166 -10.77 -26.84 -6.67
N GLU A 167 -9.54 -26.56 -6.25
CA GLU A 167 -8.62 -27.56 -5.71
C GLU A 167 -9.16 -28.30 -4.47
N PHE A 168 -10.10 -27.72 -3.73
CA PHE A 168 -10.68 -28.36 -2.54
C PHE A 168 -11.75 -29.39 -2.90
N VAL A 169 -12.31 -29.34 -4.12
CA VAL A 169 -13.45 -30.16 -4.52
C VAL A 169 -13.15 -31.65 -4.35
N GLY A 170 -11.98 -32.11 -4.77
CA GLY A 170 -11.56 -33.51 -4.61
C GLY A 170 -11.36 -33.89 -3.14
N LEU A 171 -10.76 -33.01 -2.34
CA LEU A 171 -10.47 -33.25 -0.92
C LEU A 171 -11.75 -33.30 -0.07
N LEU A 172 -12.76 -32.50 -0.42
CA LEU A 172 -14.01 -32.38 0.32
C LEU A 172 -15.15 -33.23 -0.26
N ALA A 173 -14.95 -33.95 -1.37
CA ALA A 173 -16.00 -34.71 -2.06
C ALA A 173 -16.70 -35.77 -1.19
N HIS A 174 -16.03 -36.26 -0.15
CA HIS A 174 -16.56 -37.25 0.79
C HIS A 174 -17.53 -36.65 1.82
N LEU A 175 -17.65 -35.32 1.92
CA LEU A 175 -18.54 -34.63 2.86
C LEU A 175 -19.71 -33.99 2.12
N ARG A 176 -20.92 -34.12 2.68
CA ARG A 176 -22.05 -33.30 2.25
C ARG A 176 -21.88 -31.88 2.76
N THR A 177 -22.44 -30.89 2.05
CA THR A 177 -22.38 -29.48 2.45
C THR A 177 -22.90 -29.23 3.87
N THR A 178 -23.96 -29.93 4.29
CA THR A 178 -24.54 -29.80 5.64
C THR A 178 -23.65 -30.40 6.73
N GLU A 179 -22.88 -31.45 6.41
CA GLU A 179 -21.91 -32.05 7.32
C GLU A 179 -20.70 -31.13 7.48
N LEU A 180 -20.16 -30.61 6.38
CA LEU A 180 -19.08 -29.63 6.40
C LEU A 180 -19.46 -28.41 7.25
N GLN A 181 -20.65 -27.84 7.04
CA GLN A 181 -21.13 -26.71 7.84
C GLN A 181 -21.25 -27.03 9.33
N ARG A 182 -21.66 -28.26 9.68
CA ARG A 182 -21.74 -28.70 11.08
C ARG A 182 -20.35 -28.81 11.70
N ILE A 183 -19.41 -29.45 11.01
CA ILE A 183 -18.02 -29.59 11.45
C ILE A 183 -17.40 -28.21 11.68
N VAL A 184 -17.58 -27.28 10.74
CA VAL A 184 -17.02 -25.93 10.86
C VAL A 184 -17.63 -25.19 12.04
N LYS A 185 -18.95 -25.26 12.25
CA LYS A 185 -19.60 -24.64 13.42
C LYS A 185 -19.12 -25.20 14.76
N MET A 186 -18.78 -26.48 14.81
CA MET A 186 -18.27 -27.12 16.03
C MET A 186 -16.78 -26.86 16.27
N SER A 187 -16.01 -26.65 15.20
CA SER A 187 -14.55 -26.53 15.27
C SER A 187 -14.05 -25.10 15.32
N ALA A 188 -14.81 -24.14 14.75
CA ALA A 188 -14.43 -22.73 14.75
C ALA A 188 -14.59 -22.12 16.13
N ASP A 189 -13.59 -21.36 16.56
CA ASP A 189 -13.63 -20.58 17.79
C ASP A 189 -14.67 -19.44 17.67
N PRO A 190 -15.72 -19.43 18.54
CA PRO A 190 -16.77 -18.42 18.48
C PRO A 190 -16.26 -16.98 18.60
N GLU A 191 -15.24 -16.73 19.42
CA GLU A 191 -14.69 -15.38 19.62
C GLU A 191 -13.94 -14.92 18.38
N LYS A 192 -13.17 -15.81 17.74
CA LYS A 192 -12.51 -15.48 16.48
C LYS A 192 -13.51 -15.21 15.36
N VAL A 193 -14.59 -16.00 15.27
CA VAL A 193 -15.66 -15.76 14.30
C VAL A 193 -16.30 -14.38 14.51
N HIS A 194 -16.56 -13.99 15.76
CA HIS A 194 -17.08 -12.66 16.09
C HIS A 194 -16.13 -11.53 15.68
N GLU A 195 -14.84 -11.66 15.98
CA GLU A 195 -13.82 -10.70 15.54
C GLU A 195 -13.67 -10.67 14.02
N GLY A 196 -13.76 -11.82 13.36
CA GLY A 196 -13.82 -11.96 11.90
C GLY A 196 -15.00 -11.19 11.31
N ALA A 197 -16.18 -11.27 11.93
CA ALA A 197 -17.38 -10.57 11.46
C ALA A 197 -17.22 -9.05 11.58
N LYS A 198 -16.65 -8.56 12.69
CA LYS A 198 -16.29 -7.14 12.84
C LYS A 198 -15.33 -6.70 11.74
N ARG A 199 -14.26 -7.47 11.51
CA ARG A 199 -13.25 -7.17 10.50
C ARG A 199 -13.81 -7.17 9.08
N SER A 200 -14.63 -8.15 8.71
CA SER A 200 -15.30 -8.23 7.40
C SER A 200 -16.29 -7.10 7.20
N THR A 201 -17.04 -6.72 8.24
CA THR A 201 -17.94 -5.56 8.23
C THR A 201 -17.14 -4.28 7.91
N LEU A 202 -16.05 -4.05 8.64
CA LEU A 202 -15.21 -2.86 8.46
C LEU A 202 -14.51 -2.83 7.11
N SER A 203 -13.97 -3.95 6.63
CA SER A 203 -13.35 -4.04 5.31
C SER A 203 -14.36 -3.86 4.17
N THR A 204 -15.61 -4.32 4.34
CA THR A 204 -16.70 -4.08 3.39
C THR A 204 -17.06 -2.59 3.35
N LEU A 205 -17.13 -1.93 4.51
CA LEU A 205 -17.35 -0.47 4.55
C LEU A 205 -16.18 0.31 3.93
N LEU A 206 -14.94 -0.11 4.17
CA LEU A 206 -13.75 0.48 3.53
C LEU A 206 -13.81 0.34 2.02
N PHE A 207 -14.14 -0.85 1.51
CA PHE A 207 -14.30 -1.08 0.07
C PHE A 207 -15.38 -0.16 -0.53
N LEU A 208 -16.55 -0.08 0.09
CA LEU A 208 -17.63 0.79 -0.38
C LEU A 208 -17.26 2.28 -0.27
N ALA A 209 -16.52 2.69 0.76
CA ALA A 209 -16.05 4.06 0.90
C ALA A 209 -15.06 4.42 -0.23
N VAL A 210 -14.11 3.52 -0.54
CA VAL A 210 -13.15 3.69 -1.64
C VAL A 210 -13.86 3.75 -2.99
N GLU A 211 -14.81 2.86 -3.24
CA GLU A 211 -15.55 2.85 -4.52
C GLU A 211 -16.47 4.07 -4.70
N LEU A 212 -16.73 4.85 -3.65
CA LEU A 212 -17.48 6.09 -3.79
C LEU A 212 -16.77 7.11 -4.69
N PHE A 213 -15.43 7.17 -4.66
CA PHE A 213 -14.66 8.13 -5.45
C PHE A 213 -14.80 7.89 -6.95
N ASP A 214 -14.98 6.64 -7.35
CA ASP A 214 -15.22 6.28 -8.74
C ASP A 214 -16.73 6.31 -9.06
N GLY A 215 -17.62 6.19 -8.06
CA GLY A 215 -19.06 6.18 -8.21
C GLY A 215 -19.61 4.76 -8.20
N ARG A 216 -20.22 4.38 -7.06
CA ARG A 216 -20.67 3.01 -6.78
C ARG A 216 -21.67 2.49 -7.82
N GLY A 217 -21.39 1.31 -8.35
CA GLY A 217 -22.30 0.56 -9.22
C GLY A 217 -23.46 -0.13 -8.46
N PRO A 218 -24.32 -0.85 -9.21
CA PRO A 218 -25.36 -1.69 -8.61
C PRO A 218 -24.76 -2.84 -7.81
N TYR A 219 -25.55 -3.42 -6.90
CA TYR A 219 -25.10 -4.54 -6.05
C TYR A 219 -24.55 -5.73 -6.84
N SER A 220 -25.13 -6.04 -8.01
CA SER A 220 -24.73 -7.15 -8.86
C SER A 220 -23.35 -6.97 -9.50
N SER A 221 -22.83 -5.75 -9.60
CA SER A 221 -21.48 -5.52 -10.14
C SER A 221 -20.38 -5.71 -9.10
N LEU A 222 -20.72 -5.89 -7.82
CA LEU A 222 -19.75 -6.07 -6.75
C LEU A 222 -19.13 -7.47 -6.83
N PRO A 223 -17.85 -7.65 -6.45
CA PRO A 223 -17.25 -8.97 -6.35
C PRO A 223 -18.02 -9.87 -5.37
N LEU A 224 -18.10 -11.17 -5.66
CA LEU A 224 -18.86 -12.14 -4.87
C LEU A 224 -18.57 -12.08 -3.35
N PRO A 225 -17.32 -11.98 -2.88
CA PRO A 225 -17.06 -11.89 -1.44
C PRO A 225 -17.68 -10.65 -0.79
N ILE A 226 -17.72 -9.51 -1.50
CA ILE A 226 -18.37 -8.28 -1.02
C ILE A 226 -19.89 -8.46 -1.01
N GLN A 227 -20.47 -9.04 -2.06
CA GLN A 227 -21.90 -9.33 -2.12
C GLN A 227 -22.36 -10.17 -0.92
N LEU A 228 -21.60 -11.22 -0.59
CA LEU A 228 -21.90 -12.13 0.50
C LEU A 228 -21.68 -11.49 1.87
N ASN A 229 -20.64 -10.66 2.04
CA ASN A 229 -20.45 -9.89 3.26
C ASN A 229 -21.59 -8.88 3.49
N ILE A 230 -22.07 -8.23 2.44
CA ILE A 230 -23.23 -7.32 2.53
C ILE A 230 -24.45 -8.09 3.03
N ARG A 231 -24.74 -9.27 2.47
CA ARG A 231 -25.87 -10.12 2.90
C ARG A 231 -25.73 -10.62 4.33
N ALA A 232 -24.51 -10.91 4.78
CA ALA A 232 -24.26 -11.47 6.10
C ALA A 232 -24.31 -10.41 7.22
N PHE A 233 -23.81 -9.20 6.96
CA PHE A 233 -23.52 -8.23 8.02
C PHE A 233 -24.32 -6.92 7.93
N PHE A 234 -25.15 -6.76 6.90
CA PHE A 234 -25.92 -5.55 6.65
C PHE A 234 -27.37 -5.88 6.31
N SER A 235 -28.27 -4.96 6.65
CA SER A 235 -29.70 -5.09 6.35
C SER A 235 -29.97 -5.00 4.84
N THR A 236 -29.28 -4.08 4.17
CA THR A 236 -29.43 -3.81 2.73
C THR A 236 -28.14 -3.21 2.17
N TYR A 237 -27.93 -3.31 0.85
CA TYR A 237 -26.84 -2.62 0.18
C TYR A 237 -26.88 -1.09 0.41
N LYS A 238 -28.08 -0.49 0.39
CA LYS A 238 -28.27 0.95 0.64
C LYS A 238 -27.86 1.36 2.06
N GLU A 239 -28.08 0.50 3.05
CA GLU A 239 -27.63 0.75 4.42
C GLU A 239 -26.11 0.61 4.56
N ALA A 240 -25.49 -0.39 3.93
CA ALA A 240 -24.04 -0.51 3.86
C ALA A 240 -23.38 0.73 3.23
N CYS A 241 -23.91 1.21 2.11
CA CYS A 241 -23.47 2.45 1.45
C CYS A 241 -23.56 3.67 2.39
N ARG A 242 -24.71 3.87 3.05
CA ARG A 242 -24.90 4.96 4.02
C ARG A 242 -23.91 4.90 5.18
N ARG A 243 -23.57 3.70 5.66
CA ARG A 243 -22.53 3.52 6.70
C ARG A 243 -21.14 3.88 6.19
N ALA A 244 -20.80 3.50 4.95
CA ALA A 244 -19.53 3.86 4.33
C ALA A 244 -19.42 5.38 4.12
N ASP A 245 -20.50 6.05 3.69
CA ASP A 245 -20.55 7.51 3.53
C ASP A 245 -20.31 8.23 4.86
N ARG A 246 -20.92 7.73 5.94
CA ARG A 246 -20.67 8.26 7.29
C ARG A 246 -19.22 8.14 7.73
N LEU A 247 -18.49 7.10 7.31
CA LEU A 247 -17.05 6.98 7.60
C LEU A 247 -16.25 8.07 6.88
N LEU A 248 -16.55 8.34 5.61
CA LEU A 248 -15.90 9.42 4.85
C LEU A 248 -16.21 10.80 5.44
N LEU A 249 -17.44 11.03 5.89
CA LEU A 249 -17.79 12.28 6.58
C LEU A 249 -17.01 12.43 7.89
N LYS A 250 -16.86 11.36 8.67
CA LYS A 250 -16.06 11.35 9.90
C LYS A 250 -14.57 11.60 9.66
N LEU A 251 -14.04 11.29 8.47
CA LEU A 251 -12.67 11.67 8.14
C LEU A 251 -12.46 13.18 8.14
N ARG A 252 -13.50 13.98 7.88
CA ARG A 252 -13.44 15.45 7.88
C ARG A 252 -13.48 16.06 9.28
N ASP A 253 -13.66 15.27 10.32
CA ASP A 253 -13.64 15.71 11.72
C ASP A 253 -12.25 15.47 12.32
N ASP A 254 -11.50 16.55 12.55
CA ASP A 254 -10.15 16.48 13.12
C ASP A 254 -10.12 15.89 14.53
N SER A 255 -11.15 16.17 15.34
CA SER A 255 -11.25 15.62 16.69
C SER A 255 -11.48 14.12 16.66
N TYR A 256 -12.33 13.65 15.73
CA TYR A 256 -12.58 12.23 15.53
C TYR A 256 -11.32 11.50 15.03
N VAL A 257 -10.64 12.05 14.03
CA VAL A 257 -9.40 11.46 13.49
C VAL A 257 -8.31 11.40 14.56
N HIS A 258 -8.10 12.48 15.30
CA HIS A 258 -7.12 12.50 16.38
C HIS A 258 -7.49 11.57 17.53
N GLY A 259 -8.78 11.47 17.90
CA GLY A 259 -9.29 10.48 18.85
C GLY A 259 -8.99 9.04 18.40
N ALA A 260 -9.18 8.74 17.11
CA ALA A 260 -8.84 7.44 16.53
C ALA A 260 -7.32 7.18 16.54
N MET A 261 -6.49 8.20 16.30
CA MET A 261 -5.03 8.07 16.42
C MET A 261 -4.60 7.73 17.85
N ARG A 262 -5.21 8.38 18.86
CA ARG A 262 -4.95 8.09 20.28
C ARG A 262 -5.40 6.71 20.70
N ALA A 263 -6.52 6.23 20.16
CA ALA A 263 -7.07 4.90 20.43
C ALA A 263 -6.39 3.78 19.62
N SER A 264 -5.47 4.10 18.71
CA SER A 264 -4.76 3.11 17.92
C SER A 264 -3.87 2.26 18.83
N SER A 265 -4.01 0.93 18.75
CA SER A 265 -3.15 -0.02 19.47
C SER A 265 -1.75 -0.15 18.84
N VAL A 266 -1.54 0.47 17.68
CA VAL A 266 -0.29 0.43 16.92
C VAL A 266 0.13 1.82 16.48
N GLY A 267 1.44 2.01 16.41
CA GLY A 267 2.06 3.23 15.94
C GLY A 267 2.43 4.22 17.04
N LYS A 268 3.31 5.14 16.67
CA LYS A 268 3.80 6.23 17.50
C LYS A 268 3.04 7.50 17.19
N LEU A 269 2.26 8.00 18.15
CA LEU A 269 1.61 9.30 18.05
C LEU A 269 2.57 10.40 18.50
N THR A 270 2.81 11.38 17.63
CA THR A 270 3.50 12.63 17.94
C THR A 270 2.48 13.77 18.02
N PRO A 271 2.89 15.00 18.42
CA PRO A 271 1.98 16.15 18.45
C PRO A 271 1.30 16.48 17.11
N THR A 272 1.86 16.03 15.97
CA THR A 272 1.38 16.39 14.63
C THR A 272 0.96 15.20 13.77
N ALA A 273 1.38 13.97 14.11
CA ALA A 273 1.11 12.80 13.26
C ALA A 273 1.16 11.46 13.99
N LEU A 274 0.46 10.48 13.44
CA LEU A 274 0.64 9.07 13.78
C LEU A 274 1.61 8.42 12.78
N TYR A 275 2.61 7.70 13.30
CA TYR A 275 3.58 6.95 12.51
C TYR A 275 3.39 5.46 12.72
N VAL A 276 3.19 4.68 11.66
CA VAL A 276 2.89 3.25 11.74
C VAL A 276 3.77 2.48 10.76
N HIS A 277 4.42 1.42 11.21
CA HIS A 277 5.17 0.54 10.32
C HIS A 277 4.23 -0.24 9.40
N ARG A 278 4.65 -0.52 8.16
CA ARG A 278 3.84 -1.24 7.16
C ARG A 278 3.24 -2.55 7.68
N ARG A 279 3.96 -3.28 8.54
CA ARG A 279 3.51 -4.53 9.19
C ARG A 279 2.31 -4.35 10.12
N ALA A 280 2.10 -3.14 10.65
CA ALA A 280 1.06 -2.86 11.64
C ALA A 280 -0.15 -2.11 11.06
N VAL A 281 -0.10 -1.68 9.79
CA VAL A 281 -1.15 -0.87 9.13
C VAL A 281 -2.53 -1.50 9.22
N GLU A 282 -2.63 -2.82 9.04
CA GLU A 282 -3.91 -3.54 9.06
C GLU A 282 -4.57 -3.52 10.44
N ARG A 283 -3.79 -3.30 11.52
CA ARG A 283 -4.25 -3.20 12.90
C ARG A 283 -4.67 -1.79 13.30
N MET A 284 -4.43 -0.79 12.46
CA MET A 284 -4.95 0.55 12.71
C MET A 284 -6.49 0.56 12.71
N PRO A 285 -7.12 1.46 13.48
CA PRO A 285 -8.54 1.75 13.34
C PRO A 285 -8.93 1.98 11.87
N ILE A 286 -10.08 1.43 11.45
CA ILE A 286 -10.51 1.46 10.05
C ILE A 286 -10.55 2.85 9.44
N ILE A 287 -10.87 3.87 10.26
CA ILE A 287 -10.91 5.26 9.82
C ILE A 287 -9.53 5.75 9.38
N LEU A 288 -8.45 5.34 10.05
CA LEU A 288 -7.08 5.70 9.69
C LEU A 288 -6.58 4.90 8.47
N ARG A 289 -7.08 3.67 8.30
CA ARG A 289 -6.86 2.90 7.06
C ARG A 289 -7.56 3.55 5.87
N LEU A 290 -8.79 4.05 6.06
CA LEU A 290 -9.52 4.82 5.06
C LEU A 290 -8.81 6.13 4.74
N TYR A 291 -8.31 6.84 5.76
CA TYR A 291 -7.49 8.05 5.59
C TYR A 291 -6.35 7.78 4.61
N GLU A 292 -5.55 6.75 4.89
CA GLU A 292 -4.41 6.38 4.04
C GLU A 292 -4.86 5.98 2.64
N HIS A 293 -5.97 5.23 2.51
CA HIS A 293 -6.51 4.85 1.21
C HIS A 293 -6.92 6.04 0.37
N CYS A 294 -7.53 7.08 0.96
CA CYS A 294 -7.84 8.31 0.23
C CYS A 294 -6.59 8.93 -0.41
N ALA A 295 -5.46 8.95 0.31
CA ALA A 295 -4.19 9.40 -0.26
C ALA A 295 -3.67 8.48 -1.36
N SER A 296 -3.77 7.15 -1.16
CA SER A 296 -3.38 6.16 -2.17
C SER A 296 -4.22 6.25 -3.45
N ILE A 297 -5.50 6.62 -3.37
CA ILE A 297 -6.37 6.81 -4.54
C ILE A 297 -5.97 8.08 -5.31
N ALA A 298 -5.67 9.14 -4.58
CA ALA A 298 -5.32 10.44 -5.16
C ALA A 298 -4.04 10.37 -6.00
N ALA A 299 -3.00 9.70 -5.51
CA ALA A 299 -1.68 9.77 -6.16
C ALA A 299 -0.92 8.43 -6.26
N GLY A 300 -1.52 7.33 -5.81
CA GLY A 300 -0.89 6.01 -5.76
C GLY A 300 -0.03 5.79 -4.51
N ARG A 301 -0.02 4.57 -3.98
CA ARG A 301 0.88 4.17 -2.89
C ARG A 301 2.21 3.67 -3.47
N PRO A 302 3.38 4.16 -3.04
CA PRO A 302 4.67 3.61 -3.46
C PRO A 302 4.78 2.11 -3.21
N THR A 303 5.49 1.40 -4.07
CA THR A 303 5.73 -0.05 -3.92
C THR A 303 6.67 -0.37 -2.76
N SER A 304 7.70 0.45 -2.57
CA SER A 304 8.60 0.41 -1.42
C SER A 304 8.33 1.56 -0.47
N TRP A 305 8.07 1.21 0.78
CA TRP A 305 8.02 2.12 1.91
C TRP A 305 8.08 1.29 3.20
N THR A 306 8.32 1.96 4.33
CA THR A 306 8.50 1.33 5.63
C THR A 306 7.55 1.89 6.68
N ILE A 307 7.48 3.21 6.81
CA ILE A 307 6.65 3.91 7.80
C ILE A 307 5.60 4.75 7.09
N LEU A 308 4.34 4.57 7.47
CA LEU A 308 3.23 5.46 7.13
C LEU A 308 3.18 6.58 8.16
N LYS A 309 3.11 7.82 7.70
CA LYS A 309 2.88 9.02 8.51
C LYS A 309 1.52 9.61 8.16
N LEU A 310 0.61 9.67 9.12
CA LEU A 310 -0.69 10.32 8.98
C LEU A 310 -0.69 11.63 9.78
N ARG A 311 -0.61 12.76 9.08
CA ARG A 311 -0.73 14.08 9.72
C ARG A 311 -2.20 14.40 9.94
N HIS A 312 -2.58 14.70 11.17
CA HIS A 312 -3.91 15.24 11.46
C HIS A 312 -3.93 16.75 11.23
N GLU A 313 -2.88 17.47 11.65
CA GLU A 313 -2.68 18.88 11.32
C GLU A 313 -2.29 19.05 9.83
N GLY A 314 -3.02 19.89 9.09
CA GLY A 314 -2.81 20.13 7.66
C GLY A 314 -3.16 18.94 6.74
N ARG A 315 -3.69 17.84 7.29
CA ARG A 315 -4.22 16.66 6.59
C ARG A 315 -3.37 16.15 5.43
N ALA A 316 -2.42 15.27 5.74
CA ALA A 316 -1.64 14.56 4.71
C ALA A 316 -1.30 13.14 5.12
N ALA A 317 -1.09 12.28 4.13
CA ALA A 317 -0.42 11.00 4.31
C ALA A 317 0.99 11.08 3.71
N SER A 318 1.95 10.38 4.30
CA SER A 318 3.27 10.20 3.72
C SER A 318 3.78 8.79 3.93
N TRP A 319 4.41 8.23 2.91
CA TRP A 319 5.11 6.95 2.96
C TRP A 319 6.61 7.23 2.99
N LEU A 320 7.23 6.87 4.11
CA LEU A 320 8.64 7.05 4.39
C LEU A 320 9.37 5.74 4.15
N ASP A 321 10.43 5.78 3.38
CA ASP A 321 11.20 4.61 3.02
C ASP A 321 12.52 4.56 3.79
N TYR A 322 12.61 3.60 4.70
CA TYR A 322 13.77 3.32 5.54
C TYR A 322 14.34 1.96 5.11
N PRO A 323 15.21 1.91 4.09
CA PRO A 323 15.85 0.66 3.70
C PRO A 323 16.58 0.04 4.90
N HIS A 324 16.68 -1.28 4.92
CA HIS A 324 17.33 -2.01 6.02
C HIS A 324 16.70 -1.80 7.40
N PHE A 325 15.40 -1.47 7.46
CA PHE A 325 14.68 -1.27 8.72
C PHE A 325 14.89 -2.41 9.72
N ASP A 326 14.99 -3.67 9.28
CA ASP A 326 15.12 -4.79 10.19
C ASP A 326 16.56 -5.02 10.69
N THR A 327 17.55 -4.69 9.87
CA THR A 327 18.97 -4.99 10.12
C THR A 327 19.74 -3.81 10.71
N ASP A 328 19.43 -2.57 10.31
CA ASP A 328 20.05 -1.35 10.85
C ASP A 328 19.37 -0.96 12.18
N PRO A 329 20.09 -0.73 13.29
CA PRO A 329 19.51 -0.23 14.53
C PRO A 329 18.81 1.13 14.38
N HIS A 330 19.36 2.02 13.55
CA HIS A 330 18.84 3.37 13.29
C HIS A 330 18.84 3.61 11.78
N PRO A 331 17.88 3.02 11.04
CA PRO A 331 17.87 3.10 9.59
C PRO A 331 17.70 4.55 9.14
N ARG A 332 18.39 4.89 8.05
CA ARG A 332 18.35 6.21 7.42
C ARG A 332 17.13 6.34 6.53
N LEU A 333 16.51 7.51 6.53
CA LEU A 333 15.46 7.83 5.58
C LEU A 333 16.08 7.93 4.18
N ARG A 334 15.59 7.13 3.23
CA ARG A 334 15.99 7.20 1.81
C ARG A 334 15.12 8.18 1.04
N SER A 335 13.82 8.11 1.24
CA SER A 335 12.87 9.00 0.57
C SER A 335 11.59 9.19 1.39
N SER A 336 10.96 10.35 1.20
CA SER A 336 9.62 10.66 1.69
C SER A 336 8.72 10.99 0.52
N TYR A 337 7.60 10.28 0.38
CA TYR A 337 6.55 10.60 -0.57
C TYR A 337 5.27 10.97 0.18
N GLY A 338 4.71 12.15 -0.06
CA GLY A 338 3.54 12.65 0.67
C GLY A 338 2.46 13.20 -0.25
N VAL A 339 1.21 13.11 0.20
CA VAL A 339 0.03 13.65 -0.47
C VAL A 339 -0.75 14.50 0.53
N ASP A 340 -0.94 15.77 0.20
CA ASP A 340 -1.83 16.67 0.92
C ASP A 340 -3.28 16.36 0.52
N LEU A 341 -4.14 16.03 1.48
CA LEU A 341 -5.51 15.61 1.18
C LEU A 341 -6.48 16.77 0.94
N THR A 342 -6.05 18.00 1.19
CA THR A 342 -6.87 19.20 0.93
C THR A 342 -6.66 19.70 -0.49
N THR A 343 -5.40 19.75 -0.91
CA THR A 343 -4.98 20.26 -2.23
C THR A 343 -4.77 19.15 -3.25
N LEU A 344 -4.73 17.89 -2.81
CA LEU A 344 -4.36 16.71 -3.60
C LEU A 344 -2.95 16.80 -4.22
N LYS A 345 -2.13 17.74 -3.75
CA LYS A 345 -0.75 17.91 -4.21
C LYS A 345 0.16 16.86 -3.59
N GLU A 346 0.95 16.24 -4.46
CA GLU A 346 2.01 15.34 -4.07
C GLU A 346 3.32 16.07 -3.78
N SER A 347 4.17 15.43 -2.98
CA SER A 347 5.52 15.89 -2.65
C SER A 347 6.44 14.69 -2.57
N PHE A 348 7.64 14.81 -3.12
CA PHE A 348 8.67 13.80 -3.03
C PHE A 348 9.98 14.43 -2.61
N THR A 349 10.66 13.81 -1.65
CA THR A 349 11.98 14.23 -1.18
C THR A 349 12.89 13.02 -1.17
N SER A 350 13.99 13.09 -1.93
CA SER A 350 15.08 12.11 -1.85
C SER A 350 16.12 12.57 -0.84
N TYR A 351 16.61 11.63 -0.06
CA TYR A 351 17.72 11.81 0.88
C TYR A 351 18.92 10.92 0.49
N GLU A 352 18.89 10.24 -0.65
CA GLU A 352 19.96 9.32 -1.11
C GLU A 352 21.33 10.01 -1.14
N ASP A 353 21.39 11.23 -1.67
CA ASP A 353 22.62 12.02 -1.82
C ASP A 353 22.86 12.98 -0.64
N ALA A 354 22.03 12.93 0.41
CA ALA A 354 22.21 13.80 1.57
C ALA A 354 23.36 13.30 2.45
N LEU A 355 24.30 14.20 2.79
CA LEU A 355 25.45 13.89 3.64
C LEU A 355 25.06 13.51 5.08
N ASN A 356 23.96 14.07 5.57
CA ASN A 356 23.49 13.89 6.94
C ASN A 356 21.98 13.54 6.94
N ARG A 357 21.64 12.25 6.79
CA ARG A 357 20.26 11.82 6.60
C ARG A 357 19.48 11.73 7.90
N PRO A 358 18.15 11.96 7.87
CA PRO A 358 17.30 11.69 9.02
C PRO A 358 17.36 10.23 9.44
N LEU A 359 17.42 9.98 10.75
CA LEU A 359 17.45 8.64 11.34
C LEU A 359 16.12 8.27 11.99
N LEU A 360 15.80 6.98 11.97
CA LEU A 360 14.67 6.44 12.72
C LEU A 360 15.13 5.85 14.06
N HIS A 361 14.63 6.41 15.16
CA HIS A 361 14.86 5.90 16.51
C HIS A 361 13.63 5.18 17.05
N ARG A 362 13.83 4.39 18.12
CA ARG A 362 12.75 3.74 18.87
C ARG A 362 11.82 2.90 17.99
N LYS A 363 12.39 2.09 17.09
CA LYS A 363 11.65 1.33 16.08
C LYS A 363 10.48 0.49 16.63
N HIS A 364 10.60 0.01 17.87
CA HIS A 364 9.55 -0.75 18.54
C HIS A 364 8.24 0.02 18.73
N GLU A 365 8.25 1.36 18.76
CA GLU A 365 7.03 2.18 18.90
C GLU A 365 6.17 2.19 17.63
N PHE A 366 6.73 1.85 16.46
CA PHE A 366 5.98 1.83 15.18
C PHE A 366 5.36 0.47 14.87
N LEU A 367 5.69 -0.57 15.62
CA LEU A 367 5.27 -1.95 15.40
C LEU A 367 4.08 -2.32 16.29
N ALA A 368 3.44 -3.44 15.98
CA ALA A 368 2.49 -4.05 16.90
C ALA A 368 3.21 -4.66 18.11
N ALA A 369 2.52 -4.75 19.25
CA ALA A 369 3.12 -5.21 20.50
C ALA A 369 3.64 -6.67 20.44
N ASP A 370 3.00 -7.50 19.62
CA ASP A 370 3.29 -8.91 19.34
C ASP A 370 4.17 -9.11 18.10
N ASP A 371 4.70 -8.04 17.50
CA ASP A 371 5.64 -8.18 16.39
C ASP A 371 6.93 -8.91 16.88
N PRO A 372 7.43 -9.92 16.15
CA PRO A 372 8.60 -10.70 16.57
C PRO A 372 9.85 -9.87 16.87
N ASP A 373 10.03 -8.73 16.19
CA ASP A 373 11.20 -7.86 16.38
C ASP A 373 10.99 -6.79 17.44
N ALA A 374 9.76 -6.51 17.86
CA ALA A 374 9.48 -5.45 18.83
C ALA A 374 10.25 -5.63 20.15
N PRO A 375 10.37 -6.84 20.75
CA PRO A 375 11.19 -7.05 21.94
C PRO A 375 12.68 -6.77 21.74
N LYS A 376 13.22 -7.04 20.54
CA LYS A 376 14.62 -6.78 20.18
C LYS A 376 14.89 -5.27 20.14
N TYR A 377 14.04 -4.52 19.44
CA TYR A 377 14.17 -3.07 19.32
C TYR A 377 13.89 -2.34 20.63
N ARG A 378 12.97 -2.83 21.47
CA ARG A 378 12.69 -2.25 22.79
C ARG A 378 13.90 -2.36 23.72
N ARG A 379 14.57 -3.52 23.74
CA ARG A 379 15.80 -3.74 24.53
C ARG A 379 16.91 -2.77 24.13
N LEU A 380 17.11 -2.57 22.83
CA LEU A 380 18.06 -1.59 22.33
C LEU A 380 17.70 -0.17 22.82
N THR A 381 16.46 0.27 22.62
CA THR A 381 16.04 1.62 23.07
C THR A 381 16.21 1.81 24.57
N GLN A 382 15.90 0.80 25.39
CA GLN A 382 16.12 0.88 26.84
C GLN A 382 17.60 1.02 27.19
N ALA A 383 18.49 0.32 26.49
CA ALA A 383 19.94 0.47 26.68
C ALA A 383 20.42 1.88 26.30
N GLU A 384 19.93 2.42 25.19
CA GLU A 384 20.25 3.78 24.73
C GLU A 384 19.75 4.86 25.69
N VAL A 385 18.52 4.72 26.20
CA VAL A 385 17.96 5.62 27.22
C VAL A 385 18.80 5.59 28.49
N ARG A 386 19.15 4.40 29.00
CA ARG A 386 20.02 4.27 30.19
C ARG A 386 21.43 4.83 29.97
N ALA A 387 21.93 4.78 28.74
CA ALA A 387 23.23 5.37 28.39
C ALA A 387 23.18 6.90 28.23
N GLY A 388 22.00 7.52 28.28
CA GLY A 388 21.83 8.96 28.17
C GLY A 388 21.78 9.50 26.74
N LEU A 389 21.66 8.64 25.71
CA LEU A 389 21.67 9.04 24.29
C LEU A 389 20.44 9.88 23.88
N TYR A 390 19.38 9.87 24.68
CA TYR A 390 18.17 10.67 24.44
C TYR A 390 18.11 11.95 25.29
N ALA A 391 19.20 12.34 25.95
CA ALA A 391 19.24 13.57 26.75
C ALA A 391 19.07 14.84 25.88
N ASN A 392 19.56 14.80 24.65
CA ASN A 392 19.50 15.90 23.68
C ASN A 392 18.67 15.50 22.44
N PRO A 393 17.33 15.35 22.56
CA PRO A 393 16.49 14.80 21.49
C PRO A 393 16.49 15.65 20.20
N HIS A 394 16.83 16.93 20.30
CA HIS A 394 16.91 17.85 19.15
C HIS A 394 18.13 17.61 18.25
N VAL A 395 19.16 16.93 18.76
CA VAL A 395 20.42 16.69 18.05
C VAL A 395 20.40 15.34 17.33
N ILE A 396 19.76 14.33 17.92
CA ILE A 396 19.86 12.95 17.44
C ILE A 396 19.13 12.64 16.13
N GLY A 397 18.33 13.57 15.59
CA GLY A 397 17.44 13.29 14.47
C GLY A 397 18.12 12.91 13.15
N ASN A 398 19.45 13.02 13.06
CA ASN A 398 20.23 12.75 11.86
C ASN A 398 21.54 11.98 12.18
N GLU A 399 22.22 11.52 11.13
CA GLU A 399 23.44 10.70 11.22
C GLU A 399 24.55 11.34 12.06
N GLU A 400 24.89 12.60 11.78
CA GLU A 400 25.98 13.30 12.47
C GLU A 400 25.65 13.53 13.94
N GLY A 401 24.42 13.98 14.23
CA GLY A 401 23.98 14.24 15.59
C GLY A 401 23.87 12.98 16.44
N TRP A 402 23.40 11.87 15.86
CA TRP A 402 23.42 10.58 16.53
C TRP A 402 24.84 10.08 16.80
N THR A 403 25.74 10.24 15.83
CA THR A 403 27.16 9.88 15.99
C THR A 403 27.82 10.70 17.10
N SER A 404 27.54 12.00 17.16
CA SER A 404 28.01 12.89 18.22
C SER A 404 27.53 12.45 19.60
N GLU A 405 26.25 12.08 19.75
CA GLU A 405 25.72 11.60 21.03
C GLU A 405 26.32 10.23 21.43
N LEU A 406 26.57 9.33 20.48
CA LEU A 406 27.30 8.10 20.75
C LEU A 406 28.72 8.37 21.26
N GLN A 407 29.43 9.36 20.70
CA GLN A 407 30.74 9.79 21.18
C GLN A 407 30.65 10.41 22.58
N ARG A 408 29.70 11.32 22.83
CA ARG A 408 29.47 11.98 24.12
C ARG A 408 29.23 10.97 25.25
N CYS A 409 28.53 9.88 24.96
CA CYS A 409 28.20 8.84 25.92
C CYS A 409 29.22 7.69 25.98
N ASP A 410 30.30 7.74 25.20
CA ASP A 410 31.30 6.68 25.08
C ASP A 410 30.67 5.31 24.71
N ARG A 411 29.84 5.32 23.67
CA ARG A 411 29.13 4.15 23.16
C ARG A 411 29.36 3.91 21.67
N GLU A 412 29.12 2.67 21.28
CA GLU A 412 29.04 2.24 19.88
C GLU A 412 27.94 1.17 19.71
N LEU A 413 27.47 1.00 18.48
CA LEU A 413 26.46 -0.01 18.13
C LEU A 413 27.12 -1.20 17.44
N GLN A 414 26.80 -2.42 17.91
CA GLN A 414 27.13 -3.67 17.26
C GLN A 414 25.83 -4.41 16.94
N GLY A 415 25.30 -4.17 15.73
CA GLY A 415 23.91 -4.53 15.39
C GLY A 415 22.92 -3.85 16.34
N HIS A 416 21.94 -4.58 16.87
CA HIS A 416 20.98 -4.06 17.88
C HIS A 416 21.50 -4.16 19.33
N ARG A 417 22.81 -4.07 19.55
CA ARG A 417 23.43 -4.01 20.88
C ARG A 417 24.23 -2.73 21.03
N LEU A 418 24.04 -2.05 22.16
CA LEU A 418 24.83 -0.89 22.56
C LEU A 418 25.96 -1.35 23.48
N VAL A 419 27.21 -1.08 23.12
CA VAL A 419 28.39 -1.44 23.91
C VAL A 419 29.22 -0.20 24.24
N ARG A 420 30.11 -0.31 25.23
CA ARG A 420 31.10 0.75 25.47
C ARG A 420 32.08 0.77 24.33
N ARG A 421 32.48 1.95 23.88
CA ARG A 421 33.53 2.06 22.88
C ARG A 421 34.82 1.52 23.48
N ARG A 422 35.56 0.72 22.72
CA ARG A 422 36.93 0.36 23.11
C ARG A 422 37.82 1.55 22.79
N THR A 423 38.17 2.34 23.80
CA THR A 423 39.38 3.17 23.72
C THR A 423 40.57 2.23 23.53
N GLY A 424 41.37 2.45 22.49
CA GLY A 424 42.62 1.71 22.31
C GLY A 424 43.47 1.84 23.57
N LEU A 425 44.00 0.71 24.03
CA LEU A 425 45.01 0.64 25.08
C LEU A 425 46.23 1.49 24.70
N ASP A 426 46.81 2.10 25.73
CA ASP A 426 48.06 2.86 25.72
C ASP A 426 49.16 2.21 24.86
N PRO A 427 49.98 2.99 24.14
CA PRO A 427 51.21 2.46 23.57
C PRO A 427 52.12 2.01 24.71
N LEU A 428 52.56 0.74 24.62
CA LEU A 428 53.53 0.07 25.50
C LEU A 428 54.80 0.88 25.74
#